data_AF-A0A972IJ08-F1
#
_entry.id   AF-A0A972IJ08-F1
#
_cell.length_a   1.000
_cell.length_b   1.000
_cell.length_c   1.000
_cell.angle_alpha   90.00
_cell.angle_beta   90.00
_cell.angle_gamma   90.00
#
_symmetry.space_group_name_H-M   'P 1'
#
loop_
_entity.id
_entity.type
_entity.pdbx_description
1 polymer ?
#
loop_
_entity_poly.entity_id
_entity_poly.type
_entity_poly.pdbx_seq_one_letter_code
_entity_poly.pdbx_strand_id
1 'polypeptide(L)'
;MNEQSSDNRAGLRKTVYAILVAVGIGAVIGRILAVDAVEETRLQEYRARLIPRQLAEKRARLVEQGAAEAAIVRELQRTEASLRRDVGIPRPFLSANDRSRWCTLRALVEPEMRVAAEIGTDKDGRPRYAWVWYAIDKVLAQPGWETIDMVQHALPSHGAGGRAFLYSSKPPLLPTLMALPYWGIHKATGATLGTHPYEIGRALLILYNVIPLLVYFLLLARLIERFGSSDWGRIFTMAAAVFGTFLTTFAVVLNNHLPGAISALVALYACIRIWFDGERRLRYFVIAGLFGAFVVACELPGLAFACAIGAALLWKAPRQTLAGFAPAALVVAAGFFATNWAAHQTLEPAYMNQAWYDYEYKRHPDDRQARPSYWRNRVGIDQGEPSELTYAVHALVGHHGIFSLSPIWILSVAGLGLWLVRPADPRLRHLALLIAAVSIVCLVFYLFMQPQENRNYGGMTAGLRWAFWFAPMWLVAMLPAADQCAERTWIRRIALVLLAVSALSAAYPTWNPWTHPWLYNFMHDLGWIGA
;
A
#
# COMPACT_ATOMS: atom_id res chain seq x y z
N MET A 1 42.50 22.73 3.81
CA MET A 1 41.73 23.92 3.40
C MET A 1 41.72 23.88 1.87
N ASN A 2 40.75 23.18 1.28
CA ASN A 2 40.62 23.08 -0.18
C ASN A 2 39.42 23.92 -0.57
N GLU A 3 39.63 24.85 -1.49
CA GLU A 3 38.61 25.63 -2.16
C GLU A 3 37.51 24.69 -2.66
N GLN A 4 36.31 24.84 -2.10
CA GLN A 4 35.10 24.34 -2.74
C GLN A 4 35.00 25.05 -4.08
N SER A 5 35.34 24.39 -5.19
CA SER A 5 34.88 24.86 -6.49
C SER A 5 33.36 24.97 -6.37
N SER A 6 32.82 26.18 -6.40
CA SER A 6 31.38 26.36 -6.37
C SER A 6 30.81 25.59 -7.56
N ASP A 7 30.03 24.56 -7.30
CA ASP A 7 29.33 23.85 -8.36
C ASP A 7 28.30 24.81 -8.96
N ASN A 8 28.73 25.56 -9.97
CA ASN A 8 27.96 26.64 -10.59
C ASN A 8 26.64 26.13 -11.20
N ARG A 9 26.50 24.81 -11.41
CA ARG A 9 25.28 24.18 -11.95
C ARG A 9 24.36 23.61 -10.88
N ALA A 10 24.76 23.57 -9.61
CA ALA A 10 23.92 23.06 -8.53
C ALA A 10 22.60 23.82 -8.37
N GLY A 11 22.60 25.15 -8.59
CA GLY A 11 21.39 25.97 -8.57
C GLY A 11 20.40 25.58 -9.68
N LEU A 12 20.91 25.38 -10.90
CA LEU A 12 20.11 24.91 -12.04
C LEU A 12 19.54 23.52 -11.77
N ARG A 13 20.35 22.56 -11.30
CA ARG A 13 19.88 21.20 -10.98
C ARG A 13 18.77 21.19 -9.93
N LYS A 14 18.93 21.94 -8.84
CA LYS A 14 17.87 22.07 -7.81
C LYS A 14 16.57 22.62 -8.38
N THR A 15 16.65 23.57 -9.31
CA THR A 15 15.49 24.12 -10.02
C THR A 15 14.84 23.06 -10.92
N VAL A 16 15.65 22.29 -11.66
CA VAL A 16 15.15 21.17 -12.48
C VAL A 16 14.46 20.13 -11.61
N TYR A 17 15.02 19.74 -10.46
CA TYR A 17 14.36 18.81 -9.54
C TYR A 17 13.04 19.37 -9.02
N ALA A 18 13.00 20.65 -8.65
CA ALA A 18 11.77 21.30 -8.20
C ALA A 18 10.68 21.26 -9.28
N ILE A 19 11.04 21.49 -10.55
CA ILE A 19 10.11 21.39 -11.68
C ILE A 19 9.61 19.95 -11.84
N LEU A 20 10.51 18.95 -11.88
CA LEU A 20 10.11 17.54 -12.02
C LEU A 20 9.18 17.10 -10.88
N VAL A 21 9.51 17.47 -9.64
CA VAL A 21 8.69 17.16 -8.45
C VAL A 21 7.35 17.88 -8.50
N ALA A 22 7.32 19.16 -8.86
CA ALA A 22 6.07 19.92 -8.96
C ALA A 22 5.13 19.32 -10.01
N VAL A 23 5.66 18.96 -11.19
CA VAL A 23 4.91 18.29 -12.25
C VAL A 23 4.40 16.92 -11.78
N GLY A 24 5.26 16.10 -11.18
CA GLY A 24 4.89 14.77 -10.68
C GLY A 24 3.84 14.80 -9.58
N ILE A 25 4.00 15.68 -8.58
CA ILE A 25 3.03 15.86 -7.48
C ILE A 25 1.72 16.43 -8.03
N GLY A 26 1.77 17.42 -8.92
CA GLY A 26 0.59 17.95 -9.58
C GLY A 26 -0.18 16.87 -10.35
N ALA A 27 0.54 16.00 -11.08
CA ALA A 27 -0.07 14.86 -11.78
C ALA A 27 -0.69 13.83 -10.83
N VAL A 28 -0.07 13.54 -9.67
CA VAL A 28 -0.67 12.65 -8.66
C VAL A 28 -1.92 13.27 -8.04
N ILE A 29 -1.87 14.54 -7.63
CA ILE A 29 -3.04 15.24 -7.07
C ILE A 29 -4.16 15.30 -8.10
N GLY A 30 -3.86 15.70 -9.34
CA GLY A 30 -4.84 15.74 -10.42
C GLY A 30 -5.53 14.39 -10.61
N ARG A 31 -4.78 13.29 -10.54
CA ARG A 31 -5.35 11.94 -10.58
C ARG A 31 -6.23 11.63 -9.38
N ILE A 32 -5.80 11.90 -8.14
CA ILE A 32 -6.65 11.72 -6.94
C ILE A 32 -7.97 12.50 -7.08
N LEU A 33 -7.93 13.71 -7.64
CA LEU A 33 -9.11 14.53 -7.84
C LEU A 33 -10.01 14.05 -8.99
N ALA A 34 -9.46 13.33 -9.97
CA ALA A 34 -10.18 12.85 -11.14
C ALA A 34 -10.52 11.34 -11.12
N VAL A 35 -10.05 10.60 -10.10
CA VAL A 35 -10.63 9.30 -9.72
C VAL A 35 -12.13 9.53 -9.59
N ASP A 36 -12.88 8.89 -10.51
CA ASP A 36 -14.35 8.86 -10.70
C ASP A 36 -14.93 9.67 -11.89
N ALA A 37 -14.16 10.54 -12.58
CA ALA A 37 -14.71 11.30 -13.71
C ALA A 37 -14.89 10.51 -15.03
N VAL A 38 -14.34 9.29 -15.17
CA VAL A 38 -14.16 8.62 -16.48
C VAL A 38 -14.89 7.28 -16.62
N GLU A 39 -15.22 6.56 -15.53
CA GLU A 39 -15.75 5.18 -15.60
C GLU A 39 -17.23 5.04 -15.13
N GLU A 40 -17.82 6.15 -14.68
CA GLU A 40 -18.96 6.13 -13.77
C GLU A 40 -20.35 6.10 -14.38
N THR A 41 -20.55 6.73 -15.54
CA THR A 41 -21.90 6.92 -16.11
C THR A 41 -22.63 5.58 -16.22
N ARG A 42 -21.93 4.51 -16.61
CA ARG A 42 -22.53 3.17 -16.76
C ARG A 42 -22.88 2.49 -15.44
N LEU A 43 -22.07 2.67 -14.39
CA LEU A 43 -22.28 2.01 -13.09
C LEU A 43 -23.40 2.71 -12.30
N GLN A 44 -23.45 4.04 -12.35
CA GLN A 44 -24.55 4.83 -11.79
C GLN A 44 -25.87 4.47 -12.48
N GLU A 45 -25.89 4.44 -13.83
CA GLU A 45 -27.07 4.02 -14.60
C GLU A 45 -27.52 2.60 -14.24
N TYR A 46 -26.57 1.67 -14.08
CA TYR A 46 -26.88 0.30 -13.68
C TYR A 46 -27.50 0.23 -12.27
N ARG A 47 -26.92 0.91 -11.28
CA ARG A 47 -27.46 0.93 -9.91
C ARG A 47 -28.81 1.64 -9.83
N ALA A 48 -29.00 2.72 -10.59
CA ALA A 48 -30.29 3.40 -10.73
C ALA A 48 -31.39 2.45 -11.22
N ARG A 49 -31.07 1.59 -12.20
CA ARG A 49 -31.99 0.58 -12.75
C ARG A 49 -32.34 -0.52 -11.75
N LEU A 50 -31.55 -0.73 -10.69
CA LEU A 50 -31.80 -1.75 -9.66
C LEU A 50 -32.72 -1.26 -8.53
N ILE A 51 -32.90 0.06 -8.34
CA ILE A 51 -33.71 0.62 -7.24
C ILE A 51 -35.13 0.03 -7.20
N PRO A 52 -35.91 -0.04 -8.31
CA PRO A 52 -37.28 -0.54 -8.25
C PRO A 52 -37.35 -1.99 -7.76
N ARG A 53 -36.39 -2.82 -8.17
CA ARG A 53 -36.29 -4.21 -7.73
C ARG A 53 -35.99 -4.30 -6.23
N GLN A 54 -35.04 -3.51 -5.74
CA GLN A 54 -34.68 -3.51 -4.31
C GLN A 54 -35.83 -3.02 -3.41
N LEU A 55 -36.60 -2.03 -3.87
CA LEU A 55 -37.80 -1.57 -3.17
C LEU A 55 -38.89 -2.65 -3.15
N ALA A 56 -39.10 -3.37 -4.26
CA ALA A 56 -40.03 -4.48 -4.31
C ALA A 56 -39.63 -5.62 -3.35
N GLU A 57 -38.34 -5.98 -3.32
CA GLU A 57 -37.81 -6.99 -2.39
C GLU A 57 -37.91 -6.54 -0.92
N LYS A 58 -37.71 -5.25 -0.62
CA LYS A 58 -37.90 -4.69 0.74
C LYS A 58 -39.39 -4.66 1.11
N ARG A 59 -40.28 -4.29 0.20
CA ARG A 59 -41.73 -4.30 0.42
C ARG A 59 -42.23 -5.70 0.73
N ALA A 60 -41.86 -6.69 -0.08
CA ALA A 60 -42.22 -8.08 0.13
C ALA A 60 -41.78 -8.58 1.52
N ARG A 61 -40.56 -8.24 1.95
CA ARG A 61 -40.06 -8.57 3.30
C ARG A 61 -40.88 -7.92 4.41
N LEU A 62 -41.23 -6.65 4.29
CA LEU A 62 -42.00 -5.95 5.34
C LEU A 62 -43.45 -6.48 5.44
N VAL A 63 -44.05 -6.88 4.31
CA VAL A 63 -45.35 -7.56 4.29
C VAL A 63 -45.27 -8.93 4.96
N GLU A 64 -44.24 -9.72 4.64
CA GLU A 64 -43.99 -11.04 5.24
C GLU A 64 -43.77 -10.96 6.76
N GLN A 65 -43.19 -9.85 7.24
CA GLN A 65 -42.98 -9.56 8.66
C GLN A 65 -44.23 -9.00 9.37
N GLY A 66 -45.38 -8.89 8.68
CA GLY A 66 -46.62 -8.39 9.26
C GLY A 66 -46.61 -6.90 9.61
N ALA A 67 -45.73 -6.11 9.01
CA ALA A 67 -45.68 -4.67 9.26
C ALA A 67 -46.96 -3.98 8.75
N ALA A 68 -47.48 -3.02 9.51
CA ALA A 68 -48.63 -2.22 9.08
C ALA A 68 -48.31 -1.40 7.82
N GLU A 69 -49.25 -1.26 6.88
CA GLU A 69 -49.02 -0.60 5.58
C GLU A 69 -48.43 0.82 5.73
N ALA A 70 -48.86 1.59 6.73
CA ALA A 70 -48.32 2.93 7.02
C ALA A 70 -46.85 2.92 7.49
N ALA A 71 -46.37 1.83 8.07
CA ALA A 71 -44.95 1.64 8.41
C ALA A 71 -44.16 1.18 7.19
N ILE A 72 -44.74 0.30 6.36
CA ILE A 72 -44.15 -0.15 5.09
C ILE A 72 -43.87 1.05 4.18
N VAL A 73 -44.87 1.90 3.97
CA VAL A 73 -44.74 3.10 3.11
C VAL A 73 -43.65 4.04 3.61
N ARG A 74 -43.60 4.32 4.92
CA ARG A 74 -42.56 5.19 5.51
C ARG A 74 -41.16 4.61 5.37
N GLU A 75 -41.01 3.31 5.58
CA GLU A 75 -39.72 2.65 5.48
C GLU A 75 -39.24 2.52 4.02
N LEU A 76 -40.15 2.28 3.08
CA LEU A 76 -39.84 2.30 1.65
C LEU A 76 -39.44 3.69 1.18
N GLN A 77 -40.10 4.76 1.63
CA GLN A 77 -39.71 6.14 1.31
C GLN A 77 -38.32 6.48 1.85
N ARG A 78 -37.99 6.08 3.09
CA ARG A 78 -36.64 6.22 3.64
C ARG A 78 -35.61 5.42 2.85
N THR A 79 -35.94 4.18 2.51
CA THR A 79 -35.09 3.28 1.74
C THR A 79 -34.85 3.82 0.34
N GLU A 80 -35.88 4.29 -0.36
CA GLU A 80 -35.76 4.90 -1.68
C GLU A 80 -34.91 6.17 -1.65
N ALA A 81 -35.13 7.05 -0.67
CA ALA A 81 -34.30 8.24 -0.48
C ALA A 81 -32.84 7.90 -0.14
N SER A 82 -32.58 6.79 0.57
CA SER A 82 -31.21 6.27 0.76
C SER A 82 -30.63 5.75 -0.54
N LEU A 83 -31.33 4.82 -1.22
CA LEU A 83 -30.86 4.19 -2.45
C LEU A 83 -30.61 5.19 -3.57
N ARG A 84 -31.48 6.20 -3.74
CA ARG A 84 -31.28 7.28 -4.71
C ARG A 84 -30.09 8.17 -4.36
N ARG A 85 -29.84 8.41 -3.07
CA ARG A 85 -28.60 9.07 -2.63
C ARG A 85 -27.39 8.18 -2.95
N ASP A 86 -27.45 6.90 -2.62
CA ASP A 86 -26.35 5.94 -2.81
C ASP A 86 -26.02 5.66 -4.29
N VAL A 87 -27.00 5.76 -5.19
CA VAL A 87 -26.79 5.67 -6.65
C VAL A 87 -25.95 6.85 -7.17
N GLY A 88 -26.11 8.02 -6.56
CA GLY A 88 -25.35 9.23 -6.90
C GLY A 88 -24.10 9.45 -6.04
N ILE A 89 -23.75 8.52 -5.15
CA ILE A 89 -22.52 8.59 -4.34
C ILE A 89 -21.53 7.53 -4.84
N PRO A 90 -20.73 7.90 -5.83
CA PRO A 90 -19.54 7.15 -6.17
C PRO A 90 -18.47 7.29 -5.10
N ARG A 91 -17.49 6.38 -5.16
CA ARG A 91 -16.51 6.23 -4.09
C ARG A 91 -15.13 6.03 -4.71
N PRO A 92 -14.12 6.78 -4.24
CA PRO A 92 -12.78 6.75 -4.82
C PRO A 92 -11.96 5.51 -4.40
N PHE A 93 -12.61 4.39 -4.08
CA PHE A 93 -11.97 3.18 -3.55
C PHE A 93 -11.84 2.13 -4.63
N LEU A 94 -10.64 2.04 -5.20
CA LEU A 94 -10.40 1.50 -6.52
C LEU A 94 -10.25 -0.03 -6.58
N SER A 95 -10.20 -0.71 -5.43
CA SER A 95 -10.24 -2.17 -5.35
C SER A 95 -10.75 -2.68 -4.01
N ALA A 96 -11.01 -3.99 -3.94
CA ALA A 96 -11.27 -4.67 -2.68
C ALA A 96 -10.12 -4.49 -1.66
N ASN A 97 -8.87 -4.44 -2.14
CA ASN A 97 -7.69 -4.30 -1.29
C ASN A 97 -7.64 -2.95 -0.57
N ASP A 98 -7.92 -1.90 -1.34
CA ASP A 98 -8.05 -0.53 -0.87
C ASP A 98 -9.26 -0.41 0.08
N ARG A 99 -10.45 -0.86 -0.37
CA ARG A 99 -11.70 -0.84 0.43
C ARG A 99 -11.57 -1.53 1.77
N SER A 100 -10.86 -2.64 1.86
CA SER A 100 -10.65 -3.37 3.12
C SER A 100 -10.03 -2.50 4.21
N ARG A 101 -9.06 -1.66 3.86
CA ARG A 101 -8.43 -0.73 4.82
C ARG A 101 -9.37 0.40 5.20
N TRP A 102 -10.10 0.96 4.24
CA TRP A 102 -11.12 1.97 4.53
C TRP A 102 -12.24 1.44 5.43
N CYS A 103 -12.65 0.18 5.27
CA CYS A 103 -13.61 -0.45 6.16
C CYS A 103 -13.13 -0.44 7.61
N THR A 104 -11.86 -0.76 7.85
CA THR A 104 -11.24 -0.66 9.18
C THR A 104 -11.25 0.76 9.72
N LEU A 105 -10.92 1.77 8.90
CA LEU A 105 -10.99 3.17 9.31
C LEU A 105 -12.40 3.55 9.79
N ARG A 106 -13.44 3.17 9.04
CA ARG A 106 -14.83 3.43 9.41
C ARG A 106 -15.21 2.71 10.71
N ALA A 107 -14.86 1.44 10.85
CA ALA A 107 -15.13 0.67 12.06
C ALA A 107 -14.50 1.30 13.33
N LEU A 108 -13.33 1.92 13.20
CA LEU A 108 -12.66 2.60 14.31
C LEU A 108 -13.26 3.99 14.62
N VAL A 109 -13.58 4.76 13.59
CA VAL A 109 -13.93 6.18 13.72
C VAL A 109 -15.43 6.43 13.89
N GLU A 110 -16.28 5.71 13.15
CA GLU A 110 -17.72 5.95 13.07
C GLU A 110 -18.47 5.10 14.13
N PRO A 111 -19.06 5.70 15.19
CA PRO A 111 -19.71 4.95 16.26
C PRO A 111 -20.82 4.01 15.79
N GLU A 112 -21.57 4.40 14.76
CA GLU A 112 -22.65 3.62 14.17
C GLU A 112 -22.14 2.35 13.46
N MET A 113 -20.89 2.36 13.00
CA MET A 113 -20.25 1.21 12.34
C MET A 113 -19.61 0.23 13.32
N ARG A 114 -19.52 0.58 14.61
CA ARG A 114 -18.92 -0.30 15.61
C ARG A 114 -19.81 -1.50 15.90
N VAL A 115 -19.18 -2.66 16.04
CA VAL A 115 -19.84 -3.91 16.40
C VAL A 115 -19.69 -4.14 17.90
N ALA A 116 -20.80 -4.48 18.55
CA ALA A 116 -20.81 -4.92 19.94
C ALA A 116 -21.35 -6.35 20.00
N ALA A 117 -20.84 -7.12 20.95
CA ALA A 117 -21.20 -8.51 21.13
C ALA A 117 -21.47 -8.79 22.61
N GLU A 118 -22.44 -9.66 22.87
CA GLU A 118 -22.80 -10.08 24.22
C GLU A 118 -21.67 -10.97 24.78
N ILE A 119 -21.24 -10.67 26.01
CA ILE A 119 -20.12 -11.36 26.69
C ILE A 119 -20.57 -12.07 27.98
N GLY A 120 -21.88 -12.21 28.18
CA GLY A 120 -22.49 -12.84 29.35
C GLY A 120 -23.48 -11.90 30.05
N THR A 121 -23.92 -12.28 31.24
CA THR A 121 -24.86 -11.49 32.06
C THR A 121 -24.17 -10.84 33.26
N ASP A 122 -24.71 -9.72 33.74
CA ASP A 122 -24.31 -9.13 35.01
C ASP A 122 -24.95 -9.86 36.20
N LYS A 123 -24.67 -9.37 37.42
CA LYS A 123 -25.18 -9.96 38.67
C LYS A 123 -26.71 -9.92 38.78
N ASP A 124 -27.36 -9.05 38.01
CA ASP A 124 -28.81 -8.86 37.98
C ASP A 124 -29.45 -9.61 36.80
N GLY A 125 -28.67 -10.42 36.07
CA GLY A 125 -29.13 -11.21 34.92
C GLY A 125 -29.28 -10.41 33.63
N ARG A 126 -28.79 -9.17 33.55
CA ARG A 126 -28.87 -8.35 32.31
C ARG A 126 -27.71 -8.67 31.39
N PRO A 127 -27.91 -8.69 30.05
CA PRO A 127 -26.84 -8.95 29.11
C PRO A 127 -25.80 -7.83 29.15
N ARG A 128 -24.53 -8.23 29.17
CA ARG A 128 -23.36 -7.35 29.08
C ARG A 128 -22.81 -7.40 27.67
N TYR A 129 -22.47 -6.23 27.14
CA TYR A 129 -21.90 -6.10 25.81
C TYR A 129 -20.47 -5.58 25.88
N ALA A 130 -19.62 -6.07 24.99
CA ALA A 130 -18.29 -5.54 24.74
C ALA A 130 -18.15 -5.11 23.28
N TRP A 131 -17.29 -4.12 23.04
CA TRP A 131 -16.93 -3.71 21.70
C TRP A 131 -16.00 -4.74 21.05
N VAL A 132 -16.33 -5.09 19.81
CA VAL A 132 -15.50 -5.92 18.95
C VAL A 132 -14.68 -4.98 18.08
N TRP A 133 -13.46 -4.68 18.54
CA TRP A 133 -12.58 -3.75 17.84
C TRP A 133 -12.23 -4.27 16.45
N TYR A 134 -12.13 -3.37 15.47
CA TYR A 134 -11.77 -3.68 14.07
C TYR A 134 -12.77 -4.54 13.29
N ALA A 135 -13.87 -5.00 13.90
CA ALA A 135 -14.91 -5.73 13.17
C ALA A 135 -15.60 -4.81 12.15
N ILE A 136 -15.67 -5.29 10.90
CA ILE A 136 -16.18 -4.54 9.75
C ILE A 136 -17.58 -5.00 9.33
N ASP A 137 -18.25 -5.87 10.09
CA ASP A 137 -19.59 -6.43 9.77
C ASP A 137 -20.58 -5.35 9.33
N LYS A 138 -20.73 -4.28 10.13
CA LYS A 138 -21.68 -3.20 9.85
C LYS A 138 -21.26 -2.35 8.65
N VAL A 139 -19.96 -2.20 8.41
CA VAL A 139 -19.45 -1.46 7.25
C VAL A 139 -19.74 -2.24 5.97
N LEU A 140 -19.49 -3.55 5.98
CA LEU A 140 -19.77 -4.45 4.86
C LEU A 140 -21.25 -4.59 4.54
N ALA A 141 -22.12 -4.42 5.54
CA ALA A 141 -23.56 -4.40 5.35
C ALA A 141 -24.04 -3.21 4.49
N GLN A 142 -23.21 -2.16 4.37
CA GLN A 142 -23.53 -1.01 3.53
C GLN A 142 -23.15 -1.28 2.06
N PRO A 143 -24.03 -0.93 1.10
CA PRO A 143 -23.73 -1.06 -0.33
C PRO A 143 -22.43 -0.35 -0.70
N GLY A 144 -21.62 -0.93 -1.59
CA GLY A 144 -20.41 -0.31 -2.15
C GLY A 144 -19.15 -0.42 -1.27
N TRP A 145 -19.21 -1.11 -0.13
CA TRP A 145 -18.07 -1.36 0.78
C TRP A 145 -17.53 -2.78 0.65
N GLU A 146 -17.95 -3.51 -0.38
CA GLU A 146 -17.62 -4.91 -0.58
C GLU A 146 -16.11 -5.10 -0.76
N THR A 147 -15.54 -6.03 -0.01
CA THR A 147 -14.17 -6.46 -0.18
C THR A 147 -14.07 -7.98 -0.08
N ILE A 148 -13.17 -8.55 -0.87
CA ILE A 148 -12.74 -9.94 -0.72
C ILE A 148 -11.57 -10.05 0.27
N ASP A 149 -10.86 -8.96 0.56
CA ASP A 149 -9.69 -8.93 1.45
C ASP A 149 -10.13 -8.89 2.93
N MET A 150 -10.81 -9.94 3.37
CA MET A 150 -11.37 -10.07 4.71
C MET A 150 -11.35 -11.52 5.22
N VAL A 151 -11.33 -11.67 6.54
CA VAL A 151 -11.32 -12.94 7.27
C VAL A 151 -12.49 -12.99 8.24
N GLN A 152 -12.87 -14.19 8.68
CA GLN A 152 -13.90 -14.39 9.70
C GLN A 152 -13.40 -15.28 10.84
N HIS A 153 -13.58 -14.82 12.08
CA HIS A 153 -13.32 -15.65 13.26
C HIS A 153 -14.06 -15.12 14.50
N ALA A 154 -14.23 -15.96 15.51
CA ALA A 154 -14.71 -15.56 16.83
C ALA A 154 -13.56 -15.05 17.70
N LEU A 155 -13.88 -14.25 18.72
CA LEU A 155 -12.91 -13.80 19.72
C LEU A 155 -12.97 -14.72 20.96
N PRO A 156 -11.84 -15.26 21.44
CA PRO A 156 -11.79 -16.09 22.65
C PRO A 156 -12.46 -15.45 23.87
N SER A 157 -12.27 -14.15 24.06
CA SER A 157 -12.89 -13.37 25.15
C SER A 157 -14.41 -13.26 25.10
N HIS A 158 -15.05 -13.63 23.98
CA HIS A 158 -16.50 -13.56 23.79
C HIS A 158 -17.19 -14.93 23.96
N GLY A 159 -16.48 -15.89 24.57
CA GLY A 159 -17.00 -17.20 24.94
C GLY A 159 -16.88 -18.27 23.86
N ALA A 160 -16.91 -19.54 24.28
CA ALA A 160 -16.68 -20.71 23.42
C ALA A 160 -17.77 -20.97 22.35
N GLY A 161 -18.86 -20.19 22.37
CA GLY A 161 -19.91 -20.17 21.34
C GLY A 161 -20.15 -18.79 20.73
N GLY A 162 -19.21 -17.85 20.91
CA GLY A 162 -19.35 -16.49 20.39
C GLY A 162 -19.52 -16.48 18.87
N ARG A 163 -20.45 -15.65 18.38
CA ARG A 163 -20.61 -15.39 16.94
C ARG A 163 -19.26 -14.98 16.34
N ALA A 164 -18.99 -15.44 15.12
CA ALA A 164 -17.84 -14.98 14.35
C ALA A 164 -18.08 -13.58 13.76
N PHE A 165 -17.00 -12.80 13.66
CA PHE A 165 -17.01 -11.43 13.14
C PHE A 165 -16.12 -11.34 11.90
N LEU A 166 -16.41 -10.37 11.05
CA LEU A 166 -15.64 -10.09 9.84
C LEU A 166 -14.58 -9.03 10.14
N TYR A 167 -13.36 -9.24 9.68
CA TYR A 167 -12.24 -8.31 9.82
C TYR A 167 -11.54 -8.12 8.49
N SER A 168 -10.87 -6.98 8.32
CA SER A 168 -9.88 -6.82 7.25
C SER A 168 -8.78 -7.88 7.39
N SER A 169 -8.32 -8.45 6.27
CA SER A 169 -7.14 -9.34 6.28
C SER A 169 -5.80 -8.60 6.42
N LYS A 170 -5.82 -7.26 6.43
CA LYS A 170 -4.61 -6.43 6.47
C LYS A 170 -4.21 -6.14 7.91
N PRO A 171 -2.89 -6.05 8.22
CA PRO A 171 -2.43 -5.66 9.54
C PRO A 171 -3.06 -4.36 10.02
N PRO A 172 -3.57 -4.31 11.26
CA PRO A 172 -4.37 -3.19 11.73
C PRO A 172 -3.56 -1.91 11.99
N LEU A 173 -2.26 -2.00 12.26
CA LEU A 173 -1.44 -0.84 12.65
C LEU A 173 -1.55 0.34 11.68
N LEU A 174 -1.37 0.11 10.38
CA LEU A 174 -1.42 1.18 9.37
C LEU A 174 -2.82 1.82 9.31
N PRO A 175 -3.93 1.07 9.16
CA PRO A 175 -5.28 1.59 9.32
C PRO A 175 -5.52 2.36 10.62
N THR A 176 -4.98 1.91 11.77
CA THR A 176 -5.12 2.59 13.06
C THR A 176 -4.46 3.96 13.06
N LEU A 177 -3.23 4.06 12.53
CA LEU A 177 -2.55 5.35 12.37
C LEU A 177 -3.32 6.28 11.43
N MET A 178 -3.89 5.72 10.36
CA MET A 178 -4.69 6.45 9.38
C MET A 178 -6.10 6.81 9.88
N ALA A 179 -6.58 6.18 10.95
CA ALA A 179 -7.84 6.54 11.59
C ALA A 179 -7.73 7.85 12.39
N LEU A 180 -6.53 8.28 12.79
CA LEU A 180 -6.35 9.45 13.68
C LEU A 180 -6.77 10.78 13.01
N PRO A 181 -6.20 11.21 11.86
CA PRO A 181 -6.72 12.36 11.12
C PRO A 181 -8.18 12.23 10.71
N TYR A 182 -8.64 11.02 10.33
CA TYR A 182 -10.04 10.81 9.98
C TYR A 182 -10.97 11.05 11.19
N TRP A 183 -10.58 10.56 12.36
CA TRP A 183 -11.28 10.82 13.62
C TRP A 183 -11.34 12.32 13.94
N GLY A 184 -10.26 13.06 13.68
CA GLY A 184 -10.25 14.52 13.80
C GLY A 184 -11.28 15.20 12.91
N ILE A 185 -11.37 14.79 11.63
CA ILE A 185 -12.38 15.28 10.68
C ILE A 185 -13.78 14.95 11.20
N HIS A 186 -14.06 13.69 11.50
CA HIS A 186 -15.37 13.24 11.97
C HIS A 186 -15.80 13.95 13.26
N LYS A 187 -14.87 14.15 14.20
CA LYS A 187 -15.18 14.83 15.47
C LYS A 187 -15.47 16.31 15.30
N ALA A 188 -14.82 16.97 14.32
CA ALA A 188 -14.99 18.39 14.05
C ALA A 188 -16.24 18.70 13.21
N THR A 189 -16.60 17.84 12.26
CA THR A 189 -17.64 18.14 11.26
C THR A 189 -18.86 17.20 11.31
N GLY A 190 -18.73 16.03 11.96
CA GLY A 190 -19.71 14.95 11.86
C GLY A 190 -19.72 14.24 10.49
N ALA A 191 -18.83 14.64 9.56
CA ALA A 191 -18.76 14.03 8.24
C ALA A 191 -18.13 12.63 8.33
N THR A 192 -18.71 11.69 7.58
CA THR A 192 -18.26 10.30 7.54
C THR A 192 -17.83 9.92 6.12
N LEU A 193 -16.99 8.89 5.97
CA LEU A 193 -16.66 8.30 4.68
C LEU A 193 -17.90 7.70 3.99
N GLY A 194 -18.98 7.44 4.73
CA GLY A 194 -20.28 7.07 4.15
C GLY A 194 -21.04 8.26 3.53
N THR A 195 -20.89 9.46 4.09
CA THR A 195 -21.63 10.67 3.65
C THR A 195 -20.84 11.56 2.71
N HIS A 196 -19.54 11.70 2.94
CA HIS A 196 -18.59 12.55 2.20
C HIS A 196 -17.35 11.74 1.77
N PRO A 197 -17.52 10.62 1.02
CA PRO A 197 -16.41 9.75 0.65
C PRO A 197 -15.33 10.46 -0.16
N TYR A 198 -15.69 11.49 -0.94
CA TYR A 198 -14.79 12.22 -1.81
C TYR A 198 -13.87 13.15 -1.07
N GLU A 199 -14.46 14.07 -0.32
CA GLU A 199 -13.76 15.12 0.40
C GLU A 199 -12.81 14.48 1.39
N ILE A 200 -13.32 13.50 2.14
CA ILE A 200 -12.55 12.81 3.17
C ILE A 200 -11.54 11.86 2.52
N GLY A 201 -11.95 11.02 1.57
CA GLY A 201 -11.05 10.06 0.90
C GLY A 201 -9.88 10.74 0.20
N ARG A 202 -10.15 11.78 -0.60
CA ARG A 202 -9.12 12.55 -1.32
C ARG A 202 -8.22 13.31 -0.35
N ALA A 203 -8.77 13.96 0.67
CA ALA A 203 -7.96 14.67 1.67
C ALA A 203 -7.02 13.71 2.42
N LEU A 204 -7.51 12.52 2.80
CA LEU A 204 -6.71 11.51 3.47
C LEU A 204 -5.64 10.91 2.54
N LEU A 205 -5.95 10.68 1.26
CA LEU A 205 -4.94 10.24 0.29
C LEU A 205 -3.85 11.30 0.06
N ILE A 206 -4.21 12.58 -0.02
CA ILE A 206 -3.23 13.67 -0.11
C ILE A 206 -2.35 13.70 1.15
N LEU A 207 -2.96 13.57 2.32
CA LEU A 207 -2.26 13.57 3.60
C LEU A 207 -1.29 12.38 3.74
N TYR A 208 -1.74 11.16 3.43
CA TYR A 208 -0.99 9.93 3.68
C TYR A 208 -0.05 9.51 2.55
N ASN A 209 -0.37 9.86 1.31
CA ASN A 209 0.43 9.48 0.16
C ASN A 209 1.22 10.67 -0.38
N VAL A 210 0.56 11.77 -0.72
CA VAL A 210 1.19 12.87 -1.48
C VAL A 210 2.21 13.64 -0.63
N ILE A 211 1.86 14.03 0.60
CA ILE A 211 2.78 14.77 1.47
C ILE A 211 4.03 13.92 1.80
N PRO A 212 3.89 12.65 2.24
CA PRO A 212 5.04 11.77 2.44
C PRO A 212 5.85 11.49 1.17
N LEU A 213 5.21 11.40 0.01
CA LEU A 213 5.89 11.25 -1.29
C LEU A 213 6.69 12.50 -1.68
N LEU A 214 6.21 13.70 -1.35
CA LEU A 214 7.00 14.93 -1.51
C LEU A 214 8.26 14.87 -0.61
N VAL A 215 8.12 14.46 0.65
CA VAL A 215 9.27 14.27 1.54
C VAL A 215 10.24 13.24 0.97
N TYR A 216 9.72 12.14 0.40
CA TYR A 216 10.53 11.14 -0.29
C TYR A 216 11.37 11.76 -1.41
N PHE A 217 10.77 12.54 -2.30
CA PHE A 217 11.51 13.20 -3.39
C PHE A 217 12.57 14.18 -2.89
N LEU A 218 12.29 14.93 -1.83
CA LEU A 218 13.24 15.88 -1.25
C LEU A 218 14.43 15.17 -0.57
N LEU A 219 14.20 14.04 0.11
CA LEU A 219 15.27 13.24 0.70
C LEU A 219 16.09 12.53 -0.38
N LEU A 220 15.43 11.98 -1.41
CA LEU A 220 16.10 11.33 -2.52
C LEU A 220 16.97 12.31 -3.30
N ALA A 221 16.48 13.52 -3.58
CA ALA A 221 17.27 14.57 -4.23
C ALA A 221 18.57 14.87 -3.47
N ARG A 222 18.54 14.85 -2.12
CA ARG A 222 19.77 15.02 -1.31
C ARG A 222 20.74 13.84 -1.48
N LEU A 223 20.24 12.60 -1.62
CA LEU A 223 21.08 11.43 -1.87
C LEU A 223 21.65 11.42 -3.30
N ILE A 224 20.84 11.82 -4.28
CA ILE A 224 21.24 11.98 -5.69
C ILE A 224 22.36 13.01 -5.79
N GLU A 225 22.22 14.20 -5.17
CA GLU A 225 23.28 15.21 -5.16
C GLU A 225 24.54 14.72 -4.46
N ARG A 226 24.39 13.90 -3.41
CA ARG A 226 25.51 13.36 -2.65
C ARG A 226 26.33 12.34 -3.43
N PHE A 227 25.68 11.41 -4.13
CA PHE A 227 26.34 10.24 -4.70
C PHE A 227 26.47 10.27 -6.21
N GLY A 228 25.64 11.05 -6.92
CA GLY A 228 25.83 11.28 -8.34
C GLY A 228 27.04 12.17 -8.56
N SER A 229 27.65 12.06 -9.74
CA SER A 229 28.86 12.75 -10.16
C SER A 229 28.66 13.59 -11.43
N SER A 230 27.61 13.31 -12.21
CA SER A 230 27.26 14.06 -13.43
C SER A 230 25.90 14.75 -13.30
N ASP A 231 25.72 15.90 -13.97
CA ASP A 231 24.42 16.58 -14.00
C ASP A 231 23.36 15.73 -14.69
N TRP A 232 23.72 15.08 -15.78
CA TRP A 232 22.82 14.24 -16.56
C TRP A 232 22.35 13.04 -15.74
N GLY A 233 23.28 12.31 -15.09
CA GLY A 233 22.94 11.14 -14.28
C GLY A 233 22.04 11.48 -13.11
N ARG A 234 22.34 12.59 -12.41
CA ARG A 234 21.50 13.06 -11.30
C ARG A 234 20.09 13.48 -11.75
N ILE A 235 19.97 14.26 -12.82
CA ILE A 235 18.67 14.66 -13.39
C ILE A 235 17.90 13.43 -13.90
N PHE A 236 18.59 12.50 -14.57
CA PHE A 236 18.01 11.26 -15.05
C PHE A 236 17.45 10.42 -13.90
N THR A 237 18.21 10.20 -12.82
CA THR A 237 17.74 9.44 -11.65
C THR A 237 16.57 10.14 -10.96
N MET A 238 16.56 11.47 -10.90
CA MET A 238 15.42 12.21 -10.35
C MET A 238 14.17 12.06 -11.23
N ALA A 239 14.32 12.15 -12.56
CA ALA A 239 13.22 11.90 -13.49
C ALA A 239 12.71 10.46 -13.40
N ALA A 240 13.61 9.48 -13.27
CA ALA A 240 13.26 8.09 -13.06
C ALA A 240 12.48 7.87 -11.76
N ALA A 241 12.86 8.53 -10.67
CA ALA A 241 12.14 8.46 -9.40
C ALA A 241 10.70 8.99 -9.52
N VAL A 242 10.52 10.13 -10.20
CA VAL A 242 9.22 10.80 -10.35
C VAL A 242 8.30 10.09 -11.34
N PHE A 243 8.84 9.66 -12.48
CA PHE A 243 8.02 9.17 -13.60
C PHE A 243 8.19 7.69 -13.90
N GLY A 244 9.36 7.11 -13.61
CA GLY A 244 9.72 5.74 -14.00
C GLY A 244 9.45 4.67 -12.95
N THR A 245 8.84 5.02 -11.80
CA THR A 245 8.49 4.05 -10.75
C THR A 245 6.99 4.01 -10.50
N PHE A 246 6.49 2.84 -10.08
CA PHE A 246 5.08 2.66 -9.70
C PHE A 246 4.70 3.35 -8.38
N LEU A 247 5.61 4.06 -7.69
CA LEU A 247 5.27 4.77 -6.46
C LEU A 247 4.26 5.88 -6.69
N THR A 248 4.40 6.66 -7.78
CA THR A 248 3.41 7.66 -8.15
C THR A 248 2.13 7.02 -8.67
N THR A 249 2.21 5.85 -9.30
CA THR A 249 1.04 5.06 -9.74
C THR A 249 0.15 4.67 -8.55
N PHE A 250 0.74 4.19 -7.47
CA PHE A 250 0.02 3.74 -6.27
C PHE A 250 -0.33 4.87 -5.29
N ALA A 251 0.12 6.10 -5.53
CA ALA A 251 -0.19 7.23 -4.66
C ALA A 251 -1.68 7.62 -4.64
N VAL A 252 -2.48 7.10 -5.57
CA VAL A 252 -3.92 7.40 -5.68
C VAL A 252 -4.82 6.43 -4.92
N VAL A 253 -4.26 5.44 -4.21
CA VAL A 253 -5.01 4.40 -3.45
C VAL A 253 -4.44 4.19 -2.05
N LEU A 254 -5.25 3.69 -1.11
CA LEU A 254 -4.76 3.32 0.21
C LEU A 254 -4.04 1.96 0.15
N ASN A 255 -2.72 1.99 0.31
CA ASN A 255 -1.87 0.81 0.21
C ASN A 255 -0.70 0.87 1.20
N ASN A 256 -0.06 -0.28 1.43
CA ASN A 256 1.11 -0.43 2.30
C ASN A 256 2.45 -0.23 1.56
N HIS A 257 2.48 -0.46 0.24
CA HIS A 257 3.70 -0.40 -0.58
C HIS A 257 4.35 0.99 -0.56
N LEU A 258 3.54 2.05 -0.71
CA LEU A 258 4.04 3.42 -0.73
C LEU A 258 4.57 3.87 0.65
N PRO A 259 3.83 3.72 1.78
CA PRO A 259 4.40 3.93 3.12
C PRO A 259 5.67 3.11 3.39
N GLY A 260 5.72 1.86 2.93
CA GLY A 260 6.91 1.01 3.01
C GLY A 260 8.11 1.60 2.28
N ALA A 261 7.93 2.02 1.02
CA ALA A 261 8.98 2.65 0.21
C ALA A 261 9.48 3.97 0.83
N ILE A 262 8.56 4.80 1.34
CA ILE A 262 8.91 6.06 1.99
C ILE A 262 9.73 5.80 3.25
N SER A 263 9.32 4.83 4.04
CA SER A 263 10.01 4.43 5.27
C SER A 263 11.39 3.86 5.00
N ALA A 264 11.52 3.05 3.94
CA ALA A 264 12.81 2.53 3.50
C ALA A 264 13.78 3.66 3.14
N LEU A 265 13.32 4.69 2.41
CA LEU A 265 14.16 5.85 2.09
C LEU A 265 14.54 6.66 3.35
N VAL A 266 13.59 6.94 4.25
CA VAL A 266 13.85 7.73 5.45
C VAL A 266 14.87 7.01 6.35
N ALA A 267 14.70 5.70 6.55
CA ALA A 267 15.64 4.87 7.30
C ALA A 267 17.02 4.82 6.61
N LEU A 268 17.05 4.62 5.29
CA LEU A 268 18.28 4.63 4.50
C LEU A 268 19.02 5.97 4.60
N TYR A 269 18.30 7.08 4.49
CA TYR A 269 18.85 8.43 4.63
C TYR A 269 19.50 8.61 6.00
N ALA A 270 18.83 8.22 7.09
CA ALA A 270 19.39 8.28 8.43
C ALA A 270 20.63 7.38 8.58
N CYS A 271 20.60 6.17 8.02
CA CYS A 271 21.76 5.27 7.98
C CYS A 271 22.93 5.88 7.23
N ILE A 272 22.70 6.56 6.10
CA ILE A 272 23.74 7.24 5.33
C ILE A 272 24.36 8.39 6.13
N ARG A 273 23.54 9.20 6.84
CA ARG A 273 24.04 10.24 7.75
C ARG A 273 24.97 9.66 8.82
N ILE A 274 24.61 8.53 9.41
CA ILE A 274 25.45 7.87 10.43
C ILE A 274 26.70 7.25 9.79
N TRP A 275 26.54 6.55 8.67
CA TRP A 275 27.59 5.71 8.09
C TRP A 275 28.64 6.50 7.32
N PHE A 276 28.21 7.52 6.56
CA PHE A 276 29.08 8.31 5.70
C PHE A 276 29.45 9.68 6.31
N ASP A 277 28.54 10.33 7.04
CA ASP A 277 28.82 11.65 7.65
C ASP A 277 29.31 11.57 9.10
N GLY A 278 29.37 10.37 9.67
CA GLY A 278 29.83 10.16 11.04
C GLY A 278 28.86 10.71 12.10
N GLU A 279 27.60 10.97 11.75
CA GLU A 279 26.63 11.52 12.69
C GLU A 279 26.33 10.56 13.85
N ARG A 280 26.49 11.06 15.08
CA ARG A 280 26.24 10.30 16.31
C ARG A 280 25.04 10.80 17.11
N ARG A 281 24.32 11.81 16.61
CA ARG A 281 23.13 12.35 17.27
C ARG A 281 22.02 11.29 17.32
N LEU A 282 21.45 11.08 18.51
CA LEU A 282 20.47 10.02 18.78
C LEU A 282 19.28 10.03 17.82
N ARG A 283 18.86 11.23 17.37
CA ARG A 283 17.76 11.41 16.42
C ARG A 283 17.89 10.55 15.16
N TYR A 284 19.09 10.35 14.61
CA TYR A 284 19.26 9.54 13.39
C TYR A 284 19.08 8.04 13.67
N PHE A 285 19.48 7.58 14.86
CA PHE A 285 19.26 6.20 15.29
C PHE A 285 17.78 5.94 15.55
N VAL A 286 17.09 6.90 16.21
CA VAL A 286 15.63 6.86 16.40
C VAL A 286 14.90 6.81 15.06
N ILE A 287 15.26 7.68 14.11
CA ILE A 287 14.65 7.68 12.76
C ILE A 287 14.91 6.35 12.04
N ALA A 288 16.15 5.83 12.07
CA ALA A 288 16.47 4.55 11.45
C ALA A 288 15.70 3.38 12.07
N GLY A 289 15.55 3.34 13.39
CA GLY A 289 14.81 2.29 14.10
C GLY A 289 13.31 2.36 13.85
N LEU A 290 12.72 3.55 13.99
CA LEU A 290 11.29 3.78 13.77
C LEU A 290 10.90 3.40 12.33
N PHE A 291 11.54 4.00 11.33
CA PHE A 291 11.17 3.77 9.95
C PHE A 291 11.64 2.41 9.44
N GLY A 292 12.77 1.87 9.92
CA GLY A 292 13.20 0.51 9.62
C GLY A 292 12.18 -0.53 10.08
N ALA A 293 11.70 -0.43 11.32
CA ALA A 293 10.63 -1.30 11.83
C ALA A 293 9.28 -1.05 11.12
N PHE A 294 8.99 0.19 10.73
CA PHE A 294 7.76 0.50 10.00
C PHE A 294 7.75 -0.04 8.57
N VAL A 295 8.92 -0.21 7.92
CA VAL A 295 9.02 -1.01 6.69
C VAL A 295 8.50 -2.43 6.95
N VAL A 296 8.90 -3.08 8.05
CA VAL A 296 8.44 -4.44 8.40
C VAL A 296 6.93 -4.50 8.61
N ALA A 297 6.37 -3.51 9.30
CA ALA A 297 4.93 -3.43 9.53
C ALA A 297 4.12 -3.22 8.23
N CYS A 298 4.73 -2.58 7.22
CA CYS A 298 4.12 -2.41 5.90
C CYS A 298 4.36 -3.62 5.00
N GLU A 299 5.58 -4.16 5.00
CA GLU A 299 6.09 -5.21 4.13
C GLU A 299 6.92 -6.20 4.97
N LEU A 300 6.37 -7.39 5.24
CA LEU A 300 7.03 -8.38 6.10
C LEU A 300 8.49 -8.68 5.69
N PRO A 301 8.84 -8.85 4.40
CA PRO A 301 10.24 -9.09 3.99
C PRO A 301 11.17 -7.90 4.24
N GLY A 302 10.64 -6.72 4.53
CA GLY A 302 11.36 -5.57 5.07
C GLY A 302 12.14 -5.88 6.35
N LEU A 303 11.84 -6.99 7.04
CA LEU A 303 12.63 -7.49 8.16
C LEU A 303 14.11 -7.68 7.77
N ALA A 304 14.39 -8.16 6.55
CA ALA A 304 15.76 -8.31 6.07
C ALA A 304 16.51 -6.96 6.06
N PHE A 305 15.84 -5.90 5.61
CA PHE A 305 16.39 -4.54 5.63
C PHE A 305 16.59 -4.02 7.06
N ALA A 306 15.55 -4.13 7.92
CA ALA A 306 15.60 -3.67 9.30
C ALA A 306 16.71 -4.36 10.10
N CYS A 307 16.88 -5.68 9.95
CA CYS A 307 17.95 -6.43 10.57
C CYS A 307 19.33 -6.05 10.03
N ALA A 308 19.48 -5.88 8.71
CA ALA A 308 20.75 -5.49 8.10
C ALA A 308 21.22 -4.11 8.59
N ILE A 309 20.33 -3.10 8.59
CA ILE A 309 20.68 -1.78 9.13
C ILE A 309 20.90 -1.82 10.64
N GLY A 310 20.11 -2.60 11.38
CA GLY A 310 20.26 -2.75 12.83
C GLY A 310 21.61 -3.34 13.20
N ALA A 311 22.03 -4.42 12.54
CA ALA A 311 23.33 -5.05 12.72
C ALA A 311 24.49 -4.09 12.35
N ALA A 312 24.38 -3.41 11.21
CA ALA A 312 25.38 -2.43 10.79
C ALA A 312 25.52 -1.28 11.81
N LEU A 313 24.41 -0.73 12.30
CA LEU A 313 24.42 0.35 13.28
C LEU A 313 24.92 -0.13 14.65
N LEU A 314 24.54 -1.33 15.09
CA LEU A 314 25.03 -1.92 16.33
C LEU A 314 26.55 -2.11 16.30
N TRP A 315 27.09 -2.57 15.17
CA TRP A 315 28.53 -2.64 14.94
C TRP A 315 29.20 -1.26 15.00
N LYS A 316 28.59 -0.26 14.35
CA LYS A 316 29.23 1.06 14.17
C LYS A 316 29.06 2.03 15.35
N ALA A 317 28.00 1.90 16.14
CA ALA A 317 27.68 2.73 17.30
C ALA A 317 26.70 1.99 18.23
N PRO A 318 27.20 1.04 19.05
CA PRO A 318 26.34 0.17 19.84
C PRO A 318 25.50 0.95 20.86
N ARG A 319 26.11 1.92 21.56
CA ARG A 319 25.41 2.72 22.60
C ARG A 319 24.23 3.48 22.02
N GLN A 320 24.41 4.20 20.92
CA GLN A 320 23.34 4.98 20.28
C GLN A 320 22.30 4.07 19.61
N THR A 321 22.71 2.91 19.10
CA THR A 321 21.78 1.92 18.54
C THR A 321 20.88 1.35 19.63
N LEU A 322 21.44 0.97 20.78
CA LEU A 322 20.66 0.47 21.92
C LEU A 322 19.81 1.56 22.58
N ALA A 323 20.27 2.81 22.63
CA ALA A 323 19.53 3.91 23.25
C ALA A 323 18.49 4.58 22.32
N GLY A 324 18.64 4.47 21.00
CA GLY A 324 17.83 5.19 20.02
C GLY A 324 17.12 4.28 19.02
N PHE A 325 17.86 3.42 18.33
CA PHE A 325 17.30 2.54 17.29
C PHE A 325 16.39 1.47 17.89
N ALA A 326 16.88 0.72 18.88
CA ALA A 326 16.14 -0.42 19.44
C ALA A 326 14.82 0.02 20.12
N PRO A 327 14.78 1.06 20.97
CA PRO A 327 13.52 1.52 21.57
C PRO A 327 12.53 2.03 20.52
N ALA A 328 13.00 2.75 19.50
CA ALA A 328 12.14 3.25 18.43
C ALA A 328 11.55 2.11 17.58
N ALA A 329 12.36 1.08 17.28
CA ALA A 329 11.87 -0.11 16.60
C ALA A 329 10.86 -0.90 17.47
N LEU A 330 11.11 -1.00 18.77
CA LEU A 330 10.21 -1.64 19.73
C LEU A 330 8.85 -0.94 19.82
N VAL A 331 8.79 0.39 19.71
CA VAL A 331 7.52 1.13 19.68
C VAL A 331 6.66 0.69 18.50
N VAL A 332 7.25 0.53 17.31
CA VAL A 332 6.51 0.07 16.11
C VAL A 332 6.09 -1.39 16.27
N ALA A 333 6.99 -2.26 16.74
CA ALA A 333 6.68 -3.66 16.98
C ALA A 333 5.55 -3.82 18.01
N ALA A 334 5.62 -3.09 19.13
CA ALA A 334 4.58 -3.07 20.14
C ALA A 334 3.25 -2.56 19.56
N GLY A 335 3.26 -1.51 18.75
CA GLY A 335 2.06 -1.02 18.06
C GLY A 335 1.46 -2.06 17.11
N PHE A 336 2.30 -2.75 16.33
CA PHE A 336 1.88 -3.81 15.42
C PHE A 336 1.19 -4.95 16.17
N PHE A 337 1.84 -5.49 17.20
CA PHE A 337 1.30 -6.59 17.98
C PHE A 337 0.10 -6.18 18.86
N ALA A 338 0.11 -4.98 19.44
CA ALA A 338 -1.00 -4.50 20.27
C ALA A 338 -2.27 -4.27 19.43
N THR A 339 -2.13 -3.70 18.23
CA THR A 339 -3.29 -3.52 17.33
C THR A 339 -3.77 -4.87 16.80
N ASN A 340 -2.86 -5.81 16.50
CA ASN A 340 -3.23 -7.18 16.11
C ASN A 340 -3.95 -7.92 17.23
N TRP A 341 -3.46 -7.80 18.47
CA TRP A 341 -4.11 -8.37 19.64
C TRP A 341 -5.49 -7.75 19.89
N ALA A 342 -5.63 -6.43 19.73
CA ALA A 342 -6.90 -5.75 19.88
C ALA A 342 -7.95 -6.22 18.84
N ALA A 343 -7.52 -6.48 17.60
CA ALA A 343 -8.38 -6.98 16.54
C ALA A 343 -8.70 -8.48 16.67
N HIS A 344 -7.69 -9.29 17.02
CA HIS A 344 -7.75 -10.73 16.80
C HIS A 344 -7.51 -11.59 18.05
N GLN A 345 -7.03 -11.01 19.16
CA GLN A 345 -6.63 -11.72 20.40
C GLN A 345 -5.57 -12.81 20.17
N THR A 346 -4.70 -12.54 19.21
CA THR A 346 -3.50 -13.32 18.92
C THR A 346 -2.40 -12.38 18.43
N LEU A 347 -1.15 -12.82 18.52
CA LEU A 347 0.01 -12.12 17.93
C LEU A 347 0.22 -12.50 16.46
N GLU A 348 -0.40 -13.59 16.00
CA GLU A 348 -0.39 -14.02 14.61
C GLU A 348 -1.21 -13.05 13.74
N PRO A 349 -0.62 -12.44 12.69
CA PRO A 349 -1.38 -11.63 11.74
C PRO A 349 -2.47 -12.44 11.03
N ALA A 350 -3.61 -11.81 10.77
CA ALA A 350 -4.76 -12.46 10.11
C ALA A 350 -4.41 -13.18 8.80
N TYR A 351 -3.52 -12.61 7.98
CA TYR A 351 -3.12 -13.23 6.72
C TYR A 351 -2.29 -14.51 6.85
N MET A 352 -1.78 -14.83 8.05
CA MET A 352 -1.07 -16.09 8.32
C MET A 352 -2.03 -17.22 8.71
N ASN A 353 -3.28 -16.90 9.08
CA ASN A 353 -4.25 -17.87 9.55
C ASN A 353 -5.20 -18.32 8.42
N GLN A 354 -4.82 -19.37 7.70
CA GLN A 354 -5.58 -19.90 6.54
C GLN A 354 -7.02 -20.30 6.90
N ALA A 355 -7.25 -20.81 8.12
CA ALA A 355 -8.57 -21.25 8.56
C ALA A 355 -9.60 -20.10 8.59
N TRP A 356 -9.16 -18.86 8.81
CA TRP A 356 -10.07 -17.72 8.85
C TRP A 356 -10.53 -17.22 7.48
N TYR A 357 -10.02 -17.81 6.40
CA TYR A 357 -10.48 -17.55 5.03
C TYR A 357 -11.59 -18.52 4.59
N ASP A 358 -11.81 -19.59 5.34
CA ASP A 358 -12.83 -20.59 5.09
C ASP A 358 -14.10 -20.29 5.93
N TYR A 359 -15.02 -19.52 5.35
CA TYR A 359 -16.27 -19.15 6.01
C TYR A 359 -17.40 -18.87 5.04
N GLU A 360 -18.61 -18.81 5.60
CA GLU A 360 -19.78 -18.20 4.96
C GLU A 360 -20.21 -16.97 5.72
N TYR A 361 -20.74 -15.99 5.00
CA TYR A 361 -21.22 -14.76 5.62
C TYR A 361 -22.46 -14.24 4.92
N LYS A 362 -23.30 -13.55 5.70
CA LYS A 362 -24.40 -12.75 5.20
C LYS A 362 -23.95 -11.29 5.19
N ARG A 363 -24.19 -10.56 4.11
CA ARG A 363 -23.77 -9.17 4.01
C ARG A 363 -24.68 -8.30 4.87
N HIS A 364 -25.98 -8.50 4.73
CA HIS A 364 -26.98 -7.91 5.60
C HIS A 364 -27.59 -8.99 6.51
N PRO A 365 -27.96 -8.70 7.78
CA PRO A 365 -28.69 -9.65 8.62
C PRO A 365 -29.95 -10.22 7.96
N ASP A 366 -30.59 -9.41 7.11
CA ASP A 366 -31.80 -9.76 6.35
C ASP A 366 -31.52 -10.59 5.07
N ASP A 367 -30.27 -10.90 4.74
CA ASP A 367 -29.96 -11.71 3.55
C ASP A 367 -30.46 -13.15 3.74
N ARG A 368 -31.22 -13.64 2.76
CA ARG A 368 -31.80 -15.01 2.80
C ARG A 368 -30.71 -16.08 2.71
N GLN A 369 -29.69 -15.87 1.88
CA GLN A 369 -28.63 -16.85 1.66
C GLN A 369 -27.28 -16.31 2.15
N ALA A 370 -26.54 -17.16 2.86
CA ALA A 370 -25.13 -16.92 3.13
C ALA A 370 -24.33 -17.09 1.84
N ARG A 371 -23.22 -16.38 1.74
CA ARG A 371 -22.29 -16.43 0.61
C ARG A 371 -20.98 -17.05 1.08
N PRO A 372 -20.38 -17.98 0.31
CA PRO A 372 -19.05 -18.46 0.62
C PRO A 372 -18.02 -17.34 0.47
N SER A 373 -16.96 -17.41 1.28
CA SER A 373 -15.76 -16.61 1.10
C SER A 373 -15.19 -16.77 -0.31
N TYR A 374 -14.73 -15.67 -0.91
CA TYR A 374 -14.05 -15.68 -2.22
C TYR A 374 -12.86 -16.65 -2.23
N TRP A 375 -12.13 -16.74 -1.11
CA TRP A 375 -10.91 -17.51 -1.01
C TRP A 375 -11.10 -19.03 -0.95
N ARG A 376 -12.35 -19.51 -0.77
CA ARG A 376 -12.69 -20.93 -0.92
C ARG A 376 -12.58 -21.40 -2.37
N ASN A 377 -12.97 -20.54 -3.31
CA ASN A 377 -13.02 -20.84 -4.73
C ASN A 377 -12.30 -19.73 -5.49
N ARG A 378 -10.97 -19.74 -5.42
CA ARG A 378 -10.12 -18.73 -6.08
C ARG A 378 -10.26 -18.83 -7.60
N VAL A 379 -10.24 -17.69 -8.27
CA VAL A 379 -10.41 -17.58 -9.72
C VAL A 379 -9.38 -16.65 -10.33
N GLY A 380 -9.07 -16.86 -11.62
CA GLY A 380 -8.10 -16.06 -12.36
C GLY A 380 -6.73 -16.05 -11.68
N ILE A 381 -6.11 -14.88 -11.62
CA ILE A 381 -4.75 -14.70 -11.09
C ILE A 381 -4.58 -15.18 -9.64
N ASP A 382 -5.63 -15.18 -8.83
CA ASP A 382 -5.59 -15.58 -7.41
C ASP A 382 -5.55 -17.10 -7.20
N GLN A 383 -5.71 -17.91 -8.26
CA GLN A 383 -5.39 -19.35 -8.20
C GLN A 383 -3.88 -19.59 -8.01
N GLY A 384 -3.07 -18.62 -8.42
CA GLY A 384 -1.62 -18.70 -8.38
C GLY A 384 -1.05 -19.56 -9.50
N GLU A 385 0.08 -19.13 -10.04
CA GLU A 385 0.81 -19.83 -11.10
C GLU A 385 1.32 -21.20 -10.59
N PRO A 386 1.01 -22.34 -11.23
CA PRO A 386 1.49 -23.66 -10.80
C PRO A 386 3.01 -23.85 -10.87
N SER A 387 3.68 -23.20 -11.82
CA SER A 387 5.13 -23.34 -12.05
C SER A 387 5.92 -22.20 -11.41
N GLU A 388 6.83 -22.53 -10.49
CA GLU A 388 7.72 -21.53 -9.87
C GLU A 388 8.57 -20.79 -10.90
N LEU A 389 9.01 -21.50 -11.94
CA LEU A 389 9.83 -20.91 -12.99
C LEU A 389 9.02 -19.94 -13.86
N THR A 390 7.80 -20.32 -14.25
CA THR A 390 6.89 -19.45 -15.02
C THR A 390 6.59 -18.19 -14.22
N TYR A 391 6.30 -18.36 -12.92
CA TYR A 391 6.10 -17.27 -11.99
C TYR A 391 7.31 -16.34 -11.92
N ALA A 392 8.52 -16.89 -11.74
CA ALA A 392 9.75 -16.11 -11.68
C ALA A 392 10.03 -15.36 -12.98
N VAL A 393 9.83 -15.99 -14.15
CA VAL A 393 10.00 -15.35 -15.45
C VAL A 393 9.05 -14.16 -15.60
N HIS A 394 7.76 -14.34 -15.31
CA HIS A 394 6.78 -13.26 -15.44
C HIS A 394 6.89 -12.18 -14.35
N ALA A 395 7.47 -12.49 -13.19
CA ALA A 395 7.77 -11.55 -12.12
C ALA A 395 9.07 -10.74 -12.38
N LEU A 396 10.00 -11.25 -13.20
CA LEU A 396 11.26 -10.56 -13.52
C LEU A 396 11.22 -9.86 -14.89
N VAL A 397 10.87 -10.57 -15.96
CA VAL A 397 11.02 -10.10 -17.36
C VAL A 397 9.77 -10.30 -18.23
N GLY A 398 8.70 -10.89 -17.70
CA GLY A 398 7.43 -11.06 -18.40
C GLY A 398 6.37 -10.03 -17.98
N HIS A 399 5.10 -10.40 -17.99
CA HIS A 399 4.00 -9.43 -17.96
C HIS A 399 3.91 -8.58 -16.67
N HIS A 400 4.26 -9.11 -15.48
CA HIS A 400 4.34 -8.33 -14.24
C HIS A 400 5.79 -7.96 -13.88
N GLY A 401 6.71 -8.05 -14.84
CA GLY A 401 8.13 -8.13 -14.61
C GLY A 401 8.77 -6.83 -14.11
N ILE A 402 9.64 -6.95 -13.10
CA ILE A 402 10.44 -5.83 -12.58
C ILE A 402 11.21 -5.13 -13.72
N PHE A 403 11.88 -5.89 -14.59
CA PHE A 403 12.74 -5.36 -15.65
C PHE A 403 12.01 -5.07 -16.96
N SER A 404 10.89 -5.75 -17.25
CA SER A 404 10.10 -5.49 -18.45
C SER A 404 9.22 -4.24 -18.30
N LEU A 405 8.62 -4.05 -17.12
CA LEU A 405 7.78 -2.89 -16.84
C LEU A 405 8.62 -1.68 -16.41
N SER A 406 9.73 -1.89 -15.70
CA SER A 406 10.63 -0.81 -15.27
C SER A 406 12.09 -1.08 -15.66
N PRO A 407 12.42 -1.09 -16.97
CA PRO A 407 13.76 -1.41 -17.45
C PRO A 407 14.87 -0.47 -16.96
N ILE A 408 14.54 0.69 -16.37
CA ILE A 408 15.51 1.51 -15.65
C ILE A 408 16.27 0.72 -14.57
N TRP A 409 15.69 -0.32 -13.98
CA TRP A 409 16.35 -1.13 -12.94
C TRP A 409 17.57 -1.90 -13.44
N ILE A 410 17.75 -2.07 -14.76
CA ILE A 410 19.00 -2.59 -15.34
C ILE A 410 20.19 -1.70 -14.96
N LEU A 411 19.98 -0.37 -14.94
CA LEU A 411 21.00 0.59 -14.52
C LEU A 411 21.31 0.46 -13.02
N SER A 412 20.35 0.05 -12.19
CA SER A 412 20.59 -0.23 -10.77
C SER A 412 21.45 -1.47 -10.57
N VAL A 413 21.22 -2.54 -11.35
CA VAL A 413 22.08 -3.74 -11.32
C VAL A 413 23.50 -3.40 -11.78
N ALA A 414 23.63 -2.67 -12.90
CA ALA A 414 24.93 -2.21 -13.38
C ALA A 414 25.64 -1.32 -12.35
N GLY A 415 24.90 -0.40 -11.72
CA GLY A 415 25.44 0.52 -10.73
C GLY A 415 25.87 -0.16 -9.42
N LEU A 416 25.14 -1.18 -8.96
CA LEU A 416 25.61 -2.07 -7.89
C LEU A 416 26.94 -2.73 -8.27
N GLY A 417 27.05 -3.27 -9.48
CA GLY A 417 28.30 -3.86 -9.98
C GLY A 417 29.47 -2.88 -9.95
N LEU A 418 29.27 -1.63 -10.37
CA LEU A 418 30.29 -0.58 -10.35
C LEU A 418 30.78 -0.28 -8.92
N TRP A 419 29.87 -0.10 -7.97
CA TRP A 419 30.21 0.12 -6.57
C TRP A 419 30.83 -1.11 -5.88
N LEU A 420 30.50 -2.32 -6.30
CA LEU A 420 31.11 -3.54 -5.78
C LEU A 420 32.56 -3.69 -6.27
N VAL A 421 32.81 -3.51 -7.58
CA VAL A 421 34.13 -3.78 -8.17
C VAL A 421 35.10 -2.63 -7.94
N ARG A 422 34.72 -1.38 -8.29
CA ARG A 422 35.61 -0.21 -8.23
C ARG A 422 34.93 0.99 -7.59
N PRO A 423 34.64 0.94 -6.27
CA PRO A 423 34.06 2.08 -5.58
C PRO A 423 35.06 3.25 -5.49
N ALA A 424 34.58 4.49 -5.65
CA ALA A 424 35.39 5.68 -5.37
C ALA A 424 35.65 5.88 -3.86
N ASP A 425 34.76 5.37 -3.01
CA ASP A 425 34.88 5.33 -1.55
C ASP A 425 34.54 3.91 -1.08
N PRO A 426 35.40 3.21 -0.32
CA PRO A 426 35.13 1.85 0.16
C PRO A 426 33.77 1.68 0.85
N ARG A 427 33.23 2.73 1.48
CA ARG A 427 31.91 2.71 2.11
C ARG A 427 30.76 2.52 1.12
N LEU A 428 30.95 2.90 -0.16
CA LEU A 428 29.97 2.63 -1.23
C LEU A 428 29.84 1.13 -1.50
N ARG A 429 30.92 0.35 -1.36
CA ARG A 429 30.86 -1.11 -1.45
C ARG A 429 30.00 -1.70 -0.32
N HIS A 430 30.10 -1.18 0.90
CA HIS A 430 29.23 -1.61 2.01
C HIS A 430 27.76 -1.30 1.73
N LEU A 431 27.46 -0.12 1.18
CA LEU A 431 26.09 0.24 0.78
C LEU A 431 25.57 -0.66 -0.34
N ALA A 432 26.39 -0.93 -1.36
CA ALA A 432 26.05 -1.83 -2.46
C ALA A 432 25.81 -3.26 -1.96
N LEU A 433 26.64 -3.78 -1.05
CA LEU A 433 26.45 -5.08 -0.42
C LEU A 433 25.14 -5.14 0.37
N LEU A 434 24.81 -4.10 1.14
CA LEU A 434 23.54 -4.04 1.88
C LEU A 434 22.34 -4.08 0.92
N ILE A 435 22.35 -3.23 -0.12
CA ILE A 435 21.25 -3.18 -1.10
C ILE A 435 21.13 -4.51 -1.85
N ALA A 436 22.25 -5.09 -2.30
CA ALA A 436 22.27 -6.36 -3.01
C ALA A 436 21.77 -7.51 -2.13
N ALA A 437 22.28 -7.62 -0.90
CA ALA A 437 21.88 -8.69 0.03
C ALA A 437 20.38 -8.61 0.37
N VAL A 438 19.88 -7.42 0.70
CA VAL A 438 18.44 -7.22 0.98
C VAL A 438 17.60 -7.56 -0.26
N SER A 439 18.00 -7.07 -1.44
CA SER A 439 17.27 -7.35 -2.69
C SER A 439 17.24 -8.85 -2.99
N ILE A 440 18.37 -9.55 -2.89
CA ILE A 440 18.47 -10.99 -3.16
C ILE A 440 17.62 -11.78 -2.16
N VAL A 441 17.77 -11.54 -0.86
CA VAL A 441 17.02 -12.26 0.18
C VAL A 441 15.52 -12.13 -0.05
N CYS A 442 15.04 -10.91 -0.30
CA CYS A 442 13.61 -10.69 -0.50
C CYS A 442 13.12 -11.23 -1.85
N LEU A 443 13.89 -11.10 -2.93
CA LEU A 443 13.50 -11.66 -4.23
C LEU A 443 13.45 -13.19 -4.18
N VAL A 444 14.41 -13.84 -3.52
CA VAL A 444 14.35 -15.30 -3.30
C VAL A 444 13.08 -15.68 -2.55
N PHE A 445 12.75 -14.95 -1.47
CA PHE A 445 11.51 -15.17 -0.73
C PHE A 445 10.26 -14.99 -1.59
N TYR A 446 10.18 -13.93 -2.39
CA TYR A 446 9.02 -13.65 -3.23
C TYR A 446 8.85 -14.64 -4.38
N LEU A 447 9.95 -15.14 -4.96
CA LEU A 447 9.92 -15.95 -6.18
C LEU A 447 9.88 -17.46 -5.90
N PHE A 448 10.52 -17.92 -4.82
CA PHE A 448 10.79 -19.35 -4.61
C PHE A 448 10.38 -19.89 -3.24
N MET A 449 9.91 -19.03 -2.31
CA MET A 449 9.47 -19.47 -0.97
C MET A 449 7.97 -19.28 -0.75
N GLN A 450 7.23 -18.88 -1.79
CA GLN A 450 5.78 -18.71 -1.71
C GLN A 450 5.06 -20.00 -2.10
N PRO A 451 4.03 -20.40 -1.33
CA PRO A 451 3.18 -21.51 -1.75
C PRO A 451 2.39 -21.12 -3.01
N GLN A 452 1.80 -22.13 -3.68
CA GLN A 452 1.17 -21.92 -4.99
C GLN A 452 0.19 -20.77 -4.99
N GLU A 453 -0.67 -20.75 -3.99
CA GLU A 453 -1.78 -19.85 -3.86
C GLU A 453 -1.36 -18.39 -3.63
N ASN A 454 -0.08 -18.15 -3.36
CA ASN A 454 0.53 -16.83 -3.29
C ASN A 454 1.33 -16.47 -4.56
N ARG A 455 1.47 -17.35 -5.56
CA ARG A 455 2.15 -17.03 -6.82
C ARG A 455 1.23 -16.27 -7.79
N ASN A 456 0.63 -15.17 -7.30
CA ASN A 456 -0.37 -14.37 -8.02
C ASN A 456 0.14 -12.98 -8.42
N TYR A 457 1.46 -12.73 -8.35
CA TYR A 457 2.09 -11.44 -8.70
C TYR A 457 1.61 -10.25 -7.86
N GLY A 458 0.95 -10.52 -6.73
CA GLY A 458 0.27 -9.53 -5.92
C GLY A 458 -1.20 -9.32 -6.28
N GLY A 459 -1.82 -10.18 -7.08
CA GLY A 459 -3.23 -10.11 -7.51
C GLY A 459 -3.42 -9.30 -8.79
N MET A 460 -4.61 -8.74 -9.01
CA MET A 460 -4.87 -7.83 -10.12
C MET A 460 -4.21 -6.46 -9.86
N THR A 461 -2.99 -6.27 -10.37
CA THR A 461 -2.14 -5.10 -10.10
C THR A 461 -1.23 -4.80 -11.29
N ALA A 462 -0.88 -3.52 -11.48
CA ALA A 462 -0.14 -3.06 -12.66
C ALA A 462 1.37 -3.40 -12.66
N GLY A 463 1.80 -4.30 -11.79
CA GLY A 463 3.18 -4.74 -11.62
C GLY A 463 3.36 -5.50 -10.31
N LEU A 464 4.53 -6.13 -10.14
CA LEU A 464 4.89 -6.88 -8.92
C LEU A 464 5.04 -5.93 -7.71
N ARG A 465 3.92 -5.62 -7.06
CA ARG A 465 3.83 -4.58 -6.04
C ARG A 465 4.72 -4.79 -4.82
N TRP A 466 4.99 -6.05 -4.47
CA TRP A 466 5.89 -6.40 -3.36
C TRP A 466 7.32 -5.89 -3.54
N ALA A 467 7.73 -5.55 -4.77
CA ALA A 467 9.04 -5.01 -5.05
C ALA A 467 9.12 -3.48 -4.96
N PHE A 468 7.99 -2.77 -4.84
CA PHE A 468 7.99 -1.30 -4.94
C PHE A 468 8.76 -0.61 -3.82
N TRP A 469 8.81 -1.21 -2.62
CA TRP A 469 9.56 -0.64 -1.50
C TRP A 469 11.08 -0.68 -1.68
N PHE A 470 11.61 -1.42 -2.67
CA PHE A 470 13.03 -1.37 -3.04
C PHE A 470 13.43 -0.13 -3.82
N ALA A 471 12.46 0.56 -4.46
CA ALA A 471 12.70 1.69 -5.35
C ALA A 471 13.73 2.71 -4.83
N PRO A 472 13.67 3.24 -3.58
CA PRO A 472 14.69 4.18 -3.11
C PRO A 472 16.11 3.61 -3.08
N MET A 473 16.27 2.34 -2.71
CA MET A 473 17.58 1.69 -2.68
C MET A 473 18.11 1.49 -4.11
N TRP A 474 17.27 1.04 -5.03
CA TRP A 474 17.65 0.81 -6.42
C TRP A 474 17.92 2.12 -7.17
N LEU A 475 17.19 3.20 -6.89
CA LEU A 475 17.46 4.54 -7.43
C LEU A 475 18.81 5.07 -6.96
N VAL A 476 19.17 4.90 -5.69
CA VAL A 476 20.50 5.28 -5.18
C VAL A 476 21.58 4.43 -5.85
N ALA A 477 21.38 3.12 -5.96
CA ALA A 477 22.33 2.22 -6.61
C ALA A 477 22.49 2.47 -8.12
N MET A 478 21.52 3.10 -8.77
CA MET A 478 21.54 3.45 -10.20
C MET A 478 22.57 4.53 -10.54
N LEU A 479 22.87 5.43 -9.60
CA LEU A 479 23.65 6.65 -9.81
C LEU A 479 24.97 6.45 -10.57
N PRO A 480 25.88 5.53 -10.18
CA PRO A 480 27.14 5.34 -10.90
C PRO A 480 26.94 4.91 -12.37
N ALA A 481 25.92 4.10 -12.66
CA ALA A 481 25.62 3.71 -14.05
C ALA A 481 24.99 4.87 -14.83
N ALA A 482 24.06 5.61 -14.21
CA ALA A 482 23.46 6.81 -14.81
C ALA A 482 24.53 7.87 -15.10
N ASP A 483 25.55 8.00 -14.26
CA ASP A 483 26.67 8.89 -14.51
C ASP A 483 27.53 8.45 -15.69
N GLN A 484 27.82 7.16 -15.84
CA GLN A 484 28.55 6.64 -17.00
C GLN A 484 27.75 6.80 -18.30
N CYS A 485 26.42 6.71 -18.24
CA CYS A 485 25.59 7.03 -19.40
C CYS A 485 25.85 8.45 -19.88
N ALA A 486 26.24 9.39 -19.01
CA ALA A 486 26.51 10.77 -19.38
C ALA A 486 27.71 10.92 -20.33
N GLU A 487 28.64 9.97 -20.37
CA GLU A 487 29.89 10.08 -21.15
C GLU A 487 29.70 9.75 -22.64
N ARG A 488 28.71 8.91 -22.99
CA ARG A 488 28.53 8.40 -24.35
C ARG A 488 27.12 8.65 -24.86
N THR A 489 27.00 9.38 -25.97
CA THR A 489 25.72 9.78 -26.57
C THR A 489 24.79 8.61 -26.87
N TRP A 490 25.31 7.48 -27.35
CA TRP A 490 24.48 6.31 -27.64
C TRP A 490 23.95 5.62 -26.37
N ILE A 491 24.75 5.59 -25.28
CA ILE A 491 24.30 5.06 -23.99
C ILE A 491 23.23 5.96 -23.38
N ARG A 492 23.38 7.30 -23.49
CA ARG A 492 22.31 8.25 -23.10
C ARG A 492 20.99 7.92 -23.79
N ARG A 493 21.02 7.66 -25.11
CA ARG A 493 19.82 7.31 -25.88
C ARG A 493 19.18 6.03 -25.37
N ILE A 494 19.97 4.99 -25.09
CA ILE A 494 19.47 3.75 -24.49
C ILE A 494 18.81 4.04 -23.14
N ALA A 495 19.49 4.76 -22.24
CA ALA A 495 18.94 5.09 -20.94
C ALA A 495 17.62 5.89 -21.02
N LEU A 496 17.50 6.81 -21.99
CA LEU A 496 16.25 7.52 -22.26
C LEU A 496 15.13 6.59 -22.75
N VAL A 497 15.44 5.58 -23.56
CA VAL A 497 14.46 4.54 -23.94
C VAL A 497 14.03 3.72 -22.74
N LEU A 498 14.95 3.31 -21.86
CA LEU A 498 14.61 2.60 -20.62
C LEU A 498 13.68 3.45 -19.73
N LEU A 499 13.98 4.75 -19.60
CA LEU A 499 13.13 5.68 -18.87
C LEU A 499 11.76 5.84 -19.52
N ALA A 500 11.69 5.98 -20.84
CA ALA A 500 10.43 6.12 -21.56
C ALA A 500 9.51 4.90 -21.38
N VAL A 501 10.04 3.68 -21.50
CA VAL A 501 9.28 2.44 -21.25
C VAL A 501 8.85 2.34 -19.79
N SER A 502 9.72 2.70 -18.85
CA SER A 502 9.38 2.68 -17.42
C SER A 502 8.28 3.68 -17.08
N ALA A 503 8.34 4.88 -17.68
CA ALA A 503 7.32 5.92 -17.52
C ALA A 503 5.99 5.53 -18.18
N LEU A 504 6.03 4.90 -19.36
CA LEU A 504 4.85 4.32 -20.00
C LEU A 504 4.17 3.31 -19.07
N SER A 505 4.93 2.36 -18.52
CA SER A 505 4.37 1.34 -17.62
C SER A 505 3.77 1.92 -16.35
N ALA A 506 4.44 2.90 -15.73
CA ALA A 506 3.93 3.58 -14.54
C ALA A 506 2.68 4.43 -14.83
N ALA A 507 2.60 5.04 -16.02
CA ALA A 507 1.48 5.86 -16.44
C ALA A 507 0.29 5.05 -16.97
N TYR A 508 0.51 3.87 -17.56
CA TYR A 508 -0.53 3.05 -18.17
C TYR A 508 -1.78 2.83 -17.28
N PRO A 509 -1.64 2.39 -16.01
CA PRO A 509 -2.77 2.28 -15.09
C PRO A 509 -3.11 3.66 -14.47
N THR A 510 -3.33 4.68 -15.31
CA THR A 510 -3.43 6.09 -14.89
C THR A 510 -4.41 6.26 -13.74
N TRP A 511 -5.62 5.70 -13.90
CA TRP A 511 -6.74 5.91 -12.98
C TRP A 511 -6.84 4.87 -11.87
N ASN A 512 -6.50 3.62 -12.18
CA ASN A 512 -6.61 2.52 -11.24
C ASN A 512 -5.36 1.65 -11.29
N PRO A 513 -4.52 1.63 -10.24
CA PRO A 513 -3.34 0.77 -10.17
C PRO A 513 -3.68 -0.72 -9.99
N TRP A 514 -4.93 -1.05 -9.67
CA TRP A 514 -5.46 -2.41 -9.50
C TRP A 514 -6.00 -2.99 -10.80
N THR A 515 -5.21 -2.88 -11.86
CA THR A 515 -5.48 -3.41 -13.20
C THR A 515 -4.24 -4.11 -13.72
N HIS A 516 -4.39 -5.02 -14.68
CA HIS A 516 -3.24 -5.67 -15.30
C HIS A 516 -2.34 -4.67 -16.05
N PRO A 517 -1.02 -4.89 -16.05
CA PRO A 517 -0.09 -4.04 -16.80
C PRO A 517 -0.31 -4.18 -18.31
N TRP A 518 0.12 -3.17 -19.07
CA TRP A 518 -0.01 -3.17 -20.53
C TRP A 518 0.59 -4.41 -21.19
N LEU A 519 1.69 -4.93 -20.63
CA LEU A 519 2.36 -6.11 -21.18
C LEU A 519 1.53 -7.38 -20.95
N TYR A 520 0.80 -7.48 -19.85
CA TYR A 520 -0.16 -8.58 -19.64
C TYR A 520 -1.26 -8.51 -20.69
N ASN A 521 -1.90 -7.35 -20.84
CA ASN A 521 -2.98 -7.16 -21.81
C ASN A 521 -2.50 -7.43 -23.24
N PHE A 522 -1.32 -6.94 -23.60
CA PHE A 522 -0.70 -7.23 -24.89
C PHE A 522 -0.45 -8.73 -25.12
N MET A 523 0.08 -9.44 -24.13
CA MET A 523 0.30 -10.89 -24.23
C MET A 523 -1.02 -11.67 -24.32
N HIS A 524 -2.05 -11.23 -23.59
CA HIS A 524 -3.39 -11.80 -23.65
C HIS A 524 -4.03 -11.59 -25.03
N ASP A 525 -3.95 -10.37 -25.57
CA ASP A 525 -4.51 -10.03 -26.90
C ASP A 525 -3.83 -10.81 -28.04
N LEU A 526 -2.56 -11.18 -27.87
CA LEU A 526 -1.84 -12.06 -28.79
C LEU A 526 -2.10 -13.56 -28.56
N GLY A 527 -2.89 -13.92 -27.54
CA GLY A 527 -3.19 -15.31 -27.18
C GLY A 527 -1.99 -16.08 -26.60
N TRP A 528 -0.96 -15.38 -26.11
CA TRP A 528 0.24 -16.02 -25.53
C TRP A 528 0.01 -16.49 -24.10
N ILE A 529 -0.97 -15.91 -23.41
CA ILE A 529 -1.38 -16.27 -22.06
C ILE A 529 -2.90 -16.39 -21.99
N GLY A 530 -3.39 -17.24 -21.10
CA GLY A 530 -4.82 -17.37 -20.82
C GLY A 530 -5.38 -16.20 -20.02
N ALA A 531 -6.71 -16.08 -20.03
CA ALA A 531 -7.47 -15.13 -19.21
C ALA A 531 -7.41 -15.46 -17.70
#